data_AF-A0A920RQY3-F1
#
_entry.id   AF-A0A920RQY3-F1
#
_cell.length_a   1.000
_cell.length_b   1.000
_cell.length_c   1.000
_cell.angle_alpha   90.00
_cell.angle_beta   90.00
_cell.angle_gamma   90.00
#
_symmetry.space_group_name_H-M   'P 1'
#
loop_
_entity.id
_entity.type
_entity.pdbx_description
1 polymer ?
#
loop_
_entity_poly.entity_id
_entity_poly.type
_entity_poly.pdbx_seq_one_letter_code
_entity_poly.pdbx_strand_id
1 'polypeptide(L)'
;MPVELEEAAFLDVVDAITEKTGVPMLIDHHALAARKIDPAKLTVTVPPKKTSWFQLQKTATNPHHLTRDLRIDEAGKPFVLVTPIQVKPINRK
;
A
#
# COMPACT_ATOMS: atom_id res chain seq x y z
N MET A 1 0.52 -17.14 4.35
CA MET A 1 1.29 -17.35 3.11
C MET A 1 2.77 -17.13 3.39
N PRO A 2 3.67 -18.04 2.98
CA PRO A 2 5.10 -17.74 2.98
C PRO A 2 5.37 -16.61 1.97
N VAL A 3 6.15 -15.62 2.36
CA VAL A 3 6.55 -14.49 1.51
C VAL A 3 8.01 -14.15 1.80
N GLU A 4 8.76 -13.91 0.74
CA GLU A 4 10.14 -13.42 0.73
C GLU A 4 10.25 -12.44 -0.43
N LEU A 5 10.69 -11.22 -0.14
CA LEU A 5 10.88 -10.15 -1.13
C LEU A 5 12.19 -9.44 -0.81
N GLU A 6 13.01 -9.22 -1.82
CA GLU A 6 14.29 -8.51 -1.72
C GLU A 6 14.30 -7.38 -2.75
N GLU A 7 14.25 -6.13 -2.27
CA GLU A 7 14.24 -4.91 -3.09
C GLU A 7 13.23 -4.91 -4.25
N ALA A 8 12.12 -5.64 -4.11
CA ALA A 8 11.11 -5.76 -5.15
C ALA A 8 10.46 -4.39 -5.42
N ALA A 9 10.17 -4.07 -6.68
CA ALA A 9 9.50 -2.83 -7.02
C ALA A 9 8.11 -2.78 -6.36
N PHE A 10 7.77 -1.66 -5.75
CA PHE A 10 6.50 -1.50 -5.03
C PHE A 10 5.29 -1.74 -5.93
N LEU A 11 5.33 -1.27 -7.18
CA LEU A 11 4.25 -1.47 -8.14
C LEU A 11 4.04 -2.95 -8.47
N ASP A 12 5.12 -3.72 -8.68
CA ASP A 12 5.03 -5.16 -8.92
C ASP A 12 4.42 -5.89 -7.71
N VAL A 13 4.74 -5.46 -6.49
CA VAL A 13 4.15 -6.01 -5.27
C VAL A 13 2.66 -5.68 -5.18
N VAL A 14 2.25 -4.47 -5.55
CA VAL A 14 0.83 -4.05 -5.60
C VAL A 14 0.06 -4.87 -6.63
N ASP A 15 0.64 -5.09 -7.82
CA ASP A 15 0.04 -5.90 -8.88
C ASP A 15 -0.10 -7.36 -8.45
N ALA A 16 0.94 -7.93 -7.85
CA ALA A 16 0.89 -9.30 -7.32
C ALA A 16 -0.16 -9.47 -6.21
N ILE A 17 -0.30 -8.49 -5.31
CA ILE A 17 -1.35 -8.50 -4.29
C ILE A 17 -2.74 -8.44 -4.95
N THR A 18 -2.91 -7.57 -5.95
CA THR A 18 -4.18 -7.44 -6.68
C THR A 18 -4.55 -8.76 -7.38
N GLU A 19 -3.61 -9.37 -8.09
CA GLU A 19 -3.82 -10.65 -8.78
C GLU A 19 -4.20 -11.78 -7.80
N LYS A 20 -3.50 -11.88 -6.66
CA LYS A 20 -3.74 -12.98 -5.71
C LYS A 20 -4.95 -12.79 -4.81
N THR A 21 -5.33 -11.55 -4.51
CA THR A 21 -6.48 -11.26 -3.63
C THR A 21 -7.77 -11.03 -4.42
N GLY A 22 -7.68 -10.69 -5.70
CA GLY A 22 -8.81 -10.25 -6.51
C GLY A 22 -9.39 -8.90 -6.08
N VAL A 23 -8.75 -8.20 -5.14
CA VAL A 23 -9.15 -6.88 -4.65
C VAL A 23 -8.19 -5.85 -5.22
N PRO A 24 -8.65 -4.92 -6.08
CA PRO A 24 -7.81 -3.87 -6.63
C PRO A 24 -7.17 -3.02 -5.54
N MET A 25 -5.88 -2.72 -5.69
CA MET A 25 -5.17 -1.79 -4.82
C MET A 25 -4.77 -0.55 -5.64
N LEU A 26 -5.49 0.56 -5.42
CA LEU A 26 -5.39 1.79 -6.19
C LEU A 26 -4.48 2.80 -5.50
N ILE A 27 -3.58 3.43 -6.26
CA ILE A 27 -2.64 4.43 -5.74
C ILE A 27 -3.15 5.83 -6.10
N ASP A 28 -3.24 6.71 -5.09
CA ASP A 28 -3.53 8.12 -5.33
C ASP A 28 -2.26 8.86 -5.78
N HIS A 29 -1.98 8.79 -7.08
CA HIS A 29 -0.81 9.44 -7.69
C HIS A 29 -0.75 10.94 -7.42
N HIS A 30 -1.91 11.61 -7.36
CA HIS A 30 -1.97 13.05 -7.11
C HIS A 30 -1.55 13.36 -5.66
N ALA A 31 -2.10 12.65 -4.67
CA ALA A 31 -1.72 12.85 -3.28
C ALA A 31 -0.25 12.47 -3.01
N LEU A 32 0.25 11.41 -3.64
CA LEU A 32 1.67 11.02 -3.56
C LEU A 32 2.58 12.09 -4.15
N ALA A 33 2.25 12.62 -5.34
CA ALA A 33 3.00 13.68 -6.00
C ALA A 33 3.04 14.97 -5.16
N ALA A 34 1.93 15.34 -4.51
CA ALA A 34 1.88 16.48 -3.59
C ALA A 34 2.87 16.36 -2.41
N ARG A 35 3.28 15.12 -2.07
CA ARG A 35 4.28 14.82 -1.05
C ARG A 35 5.65 14.45 -1.61
N LYS A 36 5.86 14.62 -2.93
CA LYS A 36 7.09 14.24 -3.64
C LYS A 36 7.44 12.75 -3.49
N ILE A 37 6.42 11.90 -3.30
CA ILE A 37 6.59 10.44 -3.27
C ILE A 37 6.35 9.93 -4.68
N ASP A 38 7.34 9.24 -5.24
CA ASP A 38 7.27 8.62 -6.56
C ASP A 38 7.11 7.11 -6.41
N PRO A 39 5.90 6.54 -6.65
CA PRO A 39 5.64 5.13 -6.43
C PRO A 39 6.50 4.20 -7.30
N ALA A 40 6.98 4.66 -8.46
CA ALA A 40 7.83 3.87 -9.35
C ALA A 40 9.26 3.67 -8.82
N LYS A 41 9.68 4.47 -7.83
CA LYS A 41 11.00 4.39 -7.19
C LYS A 41 10.99 3.66 -5.85
N LEU A 42 9.81 3.27 -5.37
CA LEU A 42 9.68 2.60 -4.08
C LEU A 42 10.03 1.13 -4.23
N THR A 43 10.75 0.60 -3.25
CA THR A 43 11.10 -0.82 -3.16
C THR A 43 10.56 -1.44 -1.87
N VAL A 44 10.35 -2.75 -1.87
CA VAL A 44 9.76 -3.50 -0.76
C VAL A 44 10.65 -4.70 -0.45
N THR A 45 11.13 -4.74 0.79
CA THR A 45 11.88 -5.88 1.34
C THR A 45 11.08 -6.53 2.46
N VAL A 46 10.87 -7.83 2.35
CA VAL A 46 10.16 -8.64 3.35
C VAL A 46 11.01 -9.88 3.64
N PRO A 47 11.58 -10.00 4.86
CA PRO A 47 12.36 -11.18 5.20
C PRO A 47 11.47 -12.44 5.19
N PRO A 48 12.05 -13.63 4.97
CA PRO A 48 11.31 -14.89 4.88
C PRO A 48 10.40 -15.09 6.08
N LYS A 49 9.08 -14.98 5.87
CA LYS A 49 8.11 -15.16 6.95
C LYS A 49 6.76 -15.63 6.42
N LYS A 50 6.02 -16.33 7.30
CA LYS A 50 4.59 -16.57 7.08
C LYS A 50 3.83 -15.32 7.50
N THR A 51 3.07 -14.74 6.57
CA THR A 51 2.27 -13.54 6.81
C THR A 51 0.91 -13.59 6.13
N SER A 52 0.04 -12.62 6.43
CA SER A 52 -1.25 -12.43 5.76
C SER A 52 -1.15 -11.33 4.70
N TRP A 53 -2.07 -11.31 3.74
CA TRP A 53 -2.13 -10.24 2.72
C TRP A 53 -2.23 -8.84 3.34
N PHE A 54 -3.04 -8.70 4.39
CA PHE A 54 -3.16 -7.43 5.13
C PHE A 54 -1.83 -6.99 5.75
N GLN A 55 -1.09 -7.93 6.35
CA GLN A 55 0.20 -7.63 6.95
C GLN A 55 1.28 -7.37 5.90
N LEU A 56 1.21 -8.03 4.74
CA LEU A 56 2.06 -7.75 3.58
C LEU A 56 1.83 -6.34 3.05
N GLN A 57 0.57 -5.95 2.81
CA GLN A 57 0.20 -4.59 2.40
C GLN A 57 0.77 -3.56 3.38
N LYS A 58 0.60 -3.78 4.69
CA LYS A 58 1.16 -2.90 5.73
C LYS A 58 2.69 -2.83 5.68
N THR A 59 3.36 -3.96 5.45
CA THR A 59 4.83 -4.01 5.34
C THR A 59 5.32 -3.28 4.09
N ALA A 60 4.57 -3.36 2.98
CA ALA A 60 4.88 -2.66 1.74
C ALA A 60 4.63 -1.15 1.82
N THR A 61 3.58 -0.68 2.51
CA THR A 61 3.20 0.74 2.53
C THR A 61 3.88 1.55 3.63
N ASN A 62 4.05 0.98 4.83
CA ASN A 62 4.47 1.74 6.01
C ASN A 62 5.85 2.42 5.89
N PRO A 63 6.90 1.76 5.35
CA PRO A 63 8.22 2.38 5.20
C PRO A 63 8.19 3.64 4.32
N HIS A 64 7.23 3.72 3.41
CA HIS A 64 7.10 4.81 2.42
C HIS A 64 6.16 5.93 2.88
N HIS A 65 5.79 5.96 4.16
CA HIS A 65 4.82 6.90 4.73
C HIS A 65 3.45 6.87 4.02
N LEU A 66 3.07 5.69 3.52
CA LEU A 66 1.78 5.44 2.90
C LEU A 66 0.84 4.76 3.90
N THR A 67 -0.44 5.11 3.82
CA THR A 67 -1.55 4.41 4.46
C THR A 67 -2.42 3.75 3.39
N ARG A 68 -3.30 2.86 3.85
CA ARG A 68 -4.21 2.06 3.05
C ARG A 68 -5.56 1.97 3.73
N ASP A 69 -6.62 2.21 2.97
CA ASP A 69 -8.01 2.11 3.41
C ASP A 69 -8.77 1.14 2.50
N LEU A 70 -9.46 0.16 3.10
CA LEU A 70 -10.41 -0.65 2.35
C LEU A 70 -11.70 0.15 2.14
N ARG A 71 -12.09 0.35 0.88
CA ARG A 71 -13.27 1.10 0.46
C ARG A 71 -14.14 0.25 -0.46
N ILE A 72 -15.37 0.70 -0.68
CA ILE A 72 -16.34 0.08 -1.58
C ILE A 72 -16.70 1.14 -2.61
N ASP A 73 -16.70 0.78 -3.88
CA ASP A 73 -17.11 1.68 -4.97
C ASP A 73 -18.64 1.78 -5.08
N GLU A 74 -19.13 2.62 -6.00
CA GLU A 74 -20.56 2.82 -6.24
C GLU A 74 -21.27 1.55 -6.75
N ALA A 75 -20.52 0.62 -7.34
CA ALA A 75 -21.02 -0.67 -7.82
C ALA A 75 -20.93 -1.79 -6.76
N GLY A 76 -20.56 -1.47 -5.51
CA GLY A 76 -20.44 -2.43 -4.41
C GLY A 76 -19.16 -3.27 -4.44
N LYS A 77 -18.17 -2.93 -5.28
CA LYS A 77 -16.91 -3.67 -5.38
C LYS A 77 -15.88 -3.12 -4.41
N PRO A 78 -15.19 -3.98 -3.64
CA PRO A 78 -14.17 -3.54 -2.71
C PRO A 78 -12.87 -3.18 -3.45
N PHE A 79 -12.16 -2.16 -2.95
CA PHE A 79 -10.80 -1.83 -3.37
C PHE A 79 -10.02 -1.24 -2.20
N VAL A 80 -8.70 -1.39 -2.24
CA VAL A 80 -7.79 -0.78 -1.27
C VAL A 80 -7.25 0.52 -1.84
N LEU A 81 -7.52 1.65 -1.21
CA LEU A 81 -6.96 2.95 -1.60
C LEU A 81 -5.67 3.22 -0.82
N VAL A 82 -4.57 3.43 -1.54
CA VAL A 82 -3.26 3.79 -1.00
C VAL A 82 -3.04 5.30 -1.13
N THR A 83 -2.81 5.95 0.00
CA THR A 83 -2.60 7.40 0.08
C THR A 83 -1.43 7.72 1.02
N PRO A 84 -0.84 8.92 0.99
CA PRO A 84 0.15 9.31 1.98
C PRO A 84 -0.51 9.51 3.35
N ILE A 85 0.21 9.19 4.44
CA ILE A 85 -0.29 9.37 5.80
C ILE A 85 -0.67 10.83 6.05
N GLN A 86 -1.95 11.11 6.28
CA GLN A 86 -2.43 12.42 6.71
C GLN A 86 -2.13 12.63 8.19
N VAL A 87 -1.23 13.55 8.51
CA VAL A 87 -1.00 13.96 9.90
C VAL A 87 -2.08 15.00 10.22
N LYS A 88 -3.11 14.62 10.97
CA LYS A 88 -4.00 15.62 11.58
C LYS A 88 -3.19 16.39 12.63
N PRO A 89 -3.17 17.73 12.61
CA PRO A 89 -2.55 18.49 13.68
C PRO A 89 -3.25 18.13 15.00
N ILE A 90 -2.47 17.65 15.97
CA ILE A 90 -2.97 17.43 17.34
C ILE A 90 -3.15 18.83 17.94
N ASN A 91 -4.39 19.27 18.05
CA ASN A 91 -4.70 20.49 18.79
C ASN A 91 -4.47 20.20 20.28
N ARG A 92 -3.31 20.58 20.83
CA ARG A 92 -3.12 20.64 22.28
C ARG A 92 -3.98 21.81 22.79
N LYS A 93 -5.05 21.48 23.50
CA LYS A 93 -5.78 22.43 24.34
C LYS A 93 -4.94 22.80 25.55
#